data_AF-A0A1H4BA94-F1
#
_entry.id   AF-A0A1H4BA94-F1
#
_cell.length_a   1.000
_cell.length_b   1.000
_cell.length_c   1.000
_cell.angle_alpha   90.00
_cell.angle_beta   90.00
_cell.angle_gamma   90.00
#
_symmetry.space_group_name_H-M   'P 1'
#
loop_
_entity.id
_entity.type
_entity.pdbx_description
1 polymer ?
#
loop_
_entity_poly.entity_id
_entity_poly.type
_entity_poly.pdbx_seq_one_letter_code
_entity_poly.pdbx_strand_id
1 'polypeptide(L)'
;MDDPRTPAAAGAGEALYDEAGQTPLANEAADMRAEAAAMTKRAGTMRREAEAMAQKPEALPEDAASGPAASGPKSEDGAGCHGGRATLKAAAEAAGKSETLARYAADYPVGPHDKPQSMCPAFGSLRVGLRMRRTASVLSGSACCVYGLTFTSHFYGAKRTVGYVPFNSESLVTGKLFEDVRDAVHELADPERYDTIIVTNLCVPTASGVPLQLLPKEINGVRVVGIDVPGFGVPTHAEAKDVLAGAMLNYARKEAAAGPVAAPRAREERPTVTLLGEMFPADPMGIAAMLAPMGLAAGPVVPTREWRELYAALDCAVVGAIHPFYTASVREFEAAGRPVVGSAPVGVDGTAAWLKAVGEAAGVSAEKIAEAQNAMLPAIRGALAAMPINGRVTVSGYEGSELLVARLLIESGADVPYVGTACPRTKWSAPDREWLEARGVRVQFRASLEQDVAAVEEFGPDLAIGTTPVVQHAKEKATPGLYFTNLISARPLMGPAGAGSLAQVVNAAMGNKGRFDRMKDFFEGVGGGHAAGVWEDTPQDRPEFKAKYARKVAKLRANEEAIGS
;
A
#
# COMPACT_ATOMS: atom_id res chain seq x y z
N MET A 1 41.47 -37.84 -1.40
CA MET A 1 40.94 -38.01 -2.78
C MET A 1 39.45 -38.12 -2.55
N ASP A 2 38.76 -36.99 -2.56
CA ASP A 2 37.37 -36.88 -2.07
C ASP A 2 36.58 -35.98 -3.04
N ASP A 3 35.38 -36.43 -3.40
CA ASP A 3 34.51 -35.96 -4.50
C ASP A 3 33.94 -34.54 -4.27
N PRO A 4 34.07 -33.59 -5.23
CA PRO A 4 33.69 -32.18 -5.06
C PRO A 4 32.29 -31.82 -5.60
N ARG A 5 31.21 -32.47 -5.16
CA ARG A 5 29.84 -32.17 -5.66
C ARG A 5 28.74 -31.95 -4.61
N THR A 6 29.07 -31.28 -3.50
CA THR A 6 28.03 -30.72 -2.61
C THR A 6 28.43 -29.34 -2.11
N PRO A 7 27.83 -28.23 -2.58
CA PRO A 7 27.96 -26.96 -1.89
C PRO A 7 27.11 -27.01 -0.61
N ALA A 8 27.76 -26.77 0.52
CA ALA A 8 27.10 -26.53 1.80
C ALA A 8 26.16 -25.33 1.67
N ALA A 9 24.86 -25.57 1.88
CA ALA A 9 23.87 -24.50 2.02
C ALA A 9 24.04 -23.86 3.41
N ALA A 10 24.78 -22.75 3.47
CA ALA A 10 24.69 -21.82 4.59
C ALA A 10 23.32 -21.13 4.50
N GLY A 11 22.35 -21.66 5.24
CA GLY A 11 21.03 -21.05 5.40
C GLY A 11 21.14 -19.73 6.15
N ALA A 12 20.94 -18.62 5.45
CA ALA A 12 20.55 -17.37 6.08
C ALA A 12 19.09 -17.53 6.53
N GLY A 13 18.91 -18.04 7.75
CA GLY A 13 17.61 -18.10 8.42
C GLY A 13 17.16 -16.70 8.79
N GLU A 14 15.99 -16.30 8.29
CA GLU A 14 15.27 -15.10 8.69
C GLU A 14 14.92 -15.19 10.18
N ALA A 15 15.32 -14.20 10.98
CA ALA A 15 15.07 -14.21 12.43
C ALA A 15 13.58 -13.92 12.71
N LEU A 16 12.89 -14.90 13.30
CA LEU A 16 11.55 -14.73 13.89
C LEU A 16 11.71 -14.34 15.35
N TYR A 17 10.98 -13.30 15.77
CA TYR A 17 10.96 -12.78 17.14
C TYR A 17 9.61 -13.08 17.79
N ASP A 18 9.60 -13.33 19.10
CA ASP A 18 8.39 -13.59 19.89
C ASP A 18 7.57 -12.32 20.20
N GLU A 19 6.43 -12.49 20.88
CA GLU A 19 5.46 -11.43 21.19
C GLU A 19 6.03 -10.26 22.02
N ALA A 20 7.22 -10.42 22.63
CA ALA A 20 7.92 -9.41 23.40
C ALA A 20 9.18 -8.85 22.69
N GLY A 21 9.61 -9.44 21.56
CA GLY A 21 10.67 -8.89 20.72
C GLY A 21 12.09 -9.01 21.30
N GLN A 22 12.33 -9.94 22.22
CA GLN A 22 13.66 -10.16 22.80
C GLN A 22 14.05 -11.64 22.68
N THR A 23 15.02 -11.93 21.81
CA THR A 23 15.71 -13.21 21.51
C THR A 23 15.04 -14.24 20.55
N PRO A 24 15.82 -15.05 19.78
CA PRO A 24 15.28 -16.06 18.85
C PRO A 24 14.89 -17.35 19.57
N LEU A 25 13.68 -17.84 19.31
CA LEU A 25 13.12 -19.08 19.90
C LEU A 25 13.76 -20.33 19.28
N ALA A 26 14.51 -21.09 20.07
CA ALA A 26 15.14 -22.35 19.64
C ALA A 26 14.29 -23.61 19.88
N ASN A 27 13.05 -23.52 20.36
CA ASN A 27 12.29 -24.70 20.83
C ASN A 27 10.86 -24.86 20.26
N GLU A 28 10.52 -24.32 19.08
CA GLU A 28 9.18 -24.51 18.47
C GLU A 28 9.13 -25.51 17.30
N ALA A 29 10.27 -26.02 16.84
CA ALA A 29 10.30 -26.96 15.70
C ALA A 29 9.64 -28.32 16.00
N ALA A 30 9.51 -28.70 17.28
CA ALA A 30 8.84 -29.94 17.69
C ALA A 30 7.32 -29.80 17.70
N ASP A 31 6.80 -28.68 18.21
CA ASP A 31 5.35 -28.41 18.25
C ASP A 31 4.76 -28.17 16.86
N MET A 32 5.50 -27.47 15.98
CA MET A 32 5.08 -27.29 14.59
C MET A 32 5.00 -28.61 13.80
N ARG A 33 5.85 -29.59 14.11
CA ARG A 33 5.78 -30.94 13.49
C ARG A 33 4.58 -31.74 14.00
N ALA A 34 4.25 -31.59 15.28
CA ALA A 34 3.06 -32.23 15.87
C ALA A 34 1.77 -31.64 15.29
N GLU A 35 1.70 -30.32 15.11
CA GLU A 35 0.57 -29.63 14.47
C GLU A 35 0.43 -29.98 12.99
N ALA A 36 1.54 -30.01 12.24
CA ALA A 36 1.53 -30.42 10.83
C ALA A 36 1.06 -31.87 10.65
N ALA A 37 1.44 -32.77 11.56
CA ALA A 37 0.97 -34.15 11.58
C ALA A 37 -0.55 -34.24 11.91
N ALA A 38 -1.04 -33.42 12.83
CA ALA A 38 -2.45 -33.34 13.18
C ALA A 38 -3.32 -32.78 12.02
N MET A 39 -2.81 -31.76 11.32
CA MET A 39 -3.47 -31.19 10.13
C MET A 39 -3.52 -32.19 8.96
N THR A 40 -2.42 -32.91 8.71
CA THR A 40 -2.37 -33.96 7.68
C THR A 40 -3.37 -35.08 7.98
N LYS A 41 -3.51 -35.46 9.26
CA LYS A 41 -4.50 -36.45 9.70
C LYS A 41 -5.94 -35.96 9.49
N ARG A 42 -6.25 -34.70 9.81
CA ARG A 42 -7.58 -34.09 9.56
C ARG A 42 -7.91 -33.99 8.07
N ALA A 43 -6.96 -33.61 7.23
CA ALA A 43 -7.14 -33.58 5.78
C ALA A 43 -7.39 -34.98 5.20
N GLY A 44 -6.72 -36.00 5.72
CA GLY A 44 -6.98 -37.40 5.37
C GLY A 44 -8.39 -37.88 5.74
N THR A 45 -8.93 -37.45 6.89
CA THR A 45 -10.30 -37.77 7.30
C THR A 45 -11.33 -37.09 6.40
N MET A 46 -11.16 -35.78 6.13
CA MET A 46 -12.08 -35.02 5.25
C MET A 46 -12.09 -35.58 3.81
N ARG A 47 -10.94 -36.04 3.31
CA ARG A 47 -10.87 -36.67 1.99
C ARG A 47 -11.62 -38.01 1.94
N ARG A 48 -11.53 -38.83 2.99
CA ARG A 48 -12.29 -40.10 3.07
C ARG A 48 -13.79 -39.87 3.20
N GLU A 49 -14.20 -38.81 3.90
CA GLU A 49 -15.61 -38.40 4.00
C GLU A 49 -16.15 -37.92 2.65
N ALA A 50 -15.36 -37.14 1.90
CA ALA A 50 -15.71 -36.69 0.55
C ALA A 50 -15.77 -37.86 -0.46
N GLU A 51 -14.83 -38.80 -0.38
CA GLU A 51 -14.82 -40.01 -1.22
C GLU A 51 -15.98 -40.96 -0.88
N ALA A 52 -16.42 -41.03 0.38
CA ALA A 52 -17.60 -41.79 0.81
C ALA A 52 -18.93 -41.15 0.34
N MET A 53 -18.99 -39.82 0.21
CA MET A 53 -20.16 -39.11 -0.31
C MET A 53 -20.31 -39.22 -1.84
N ALA A 54 -19.25 -39.58 -2.57
CA ALA A 54 -19.24 -39.67 -4.04
C ALA A 54 -19.78 -41.00 -4.60
N GLN A 55 -20.10 -42.00 -3.78
CA GLN A 55 -20.61 -43.29 -4.22
C GLN A 55 -22.14 -43.42 -4.06
N LYS A 56 -22.89 -42.78 -4.96
CA LYS A 56 -24.24 -43.21 -5.40
C LYS A 56 -24.73 -42.31 -6.55
N PRO A 57 -24.81 -42.81 -7.80
CA PRO A 57 -25.45 -42.06 -8.87
C PRO A 57 -26.95 -42.37 -8.87
N GLU A 58 -27.78 -41.39 -8.56
CA GLU A 58 -29.19 -41.38 -8.97
C GLU A 58 -29.25 -40.69 -10.34
N ALA A 59 -29.71 -41.44 -11.35
CA ALA A 59 -29.79 -40.99 -12.73
C ALA A 59 -30.92 -39.95 -12.91
N LEU A 60 -30.59 -38.80 -13.49
CA LEU A 60 -31.55 -37.83 -14.03
C LEU A 60 -31.73 -38.08 -15.54
N PRO A 61 -32.96 -37.96 -16.09
CA PRO A 61 -33.21 -38.28 -17.49
C PRO A 61 -32.64 -37.22 -18.43
N GLU A 62 -31.91 -37.69 -19.44
CA GLU A 62 -31.53 -36.94 -20.64
C GLU A 62 -32.75 -36.83 -21.56
N ASP A 63 -33.46 -35.71 -21.51
CA ASP A 63 -34.20 -35.16 -22.65
C ASP A 63 -34.80 -33.79 -22.29
N ALA A 64 -34.12 -32.72 -22.70
CA ALA A 64 -34.72 -31.42 -23.07
C ALA A 64 -33.63 -30.38 -23.40
N ALA A 65 -32.82 -30.65 -24.43
CA ALA A 65 -32.01 -29.62 -25.08
C ALA A 65 -32.57 -29.35 -26.48
N SER A 66 -33.39 -28.30 -26.61
CA SER A 66 -33.48 -27.40 -27.78
C SER A 66 -34.81 -26.64 -27.82
N GLY A 67 -34.76 -25.32 -27.59
CA GLY A 67 -35.87 -24.40 -27.80
C GLY A 67 -35.34 -22.98 -27.98
N PRO A 68 -35.88 -22.17 -28.92
CA PRO A 68 -35.26 -20.93 -29.37
C PRO A 68 -35.38 -19.83 -28.31
N ALA A 69 -34.36 -18.98 -28.23
CA ALA A 69 -34.32 -17.81 -27.37
C ALA A 69 -35.48 -16.84 -27.71
N ALA A 70 -36.48 -16.79 -26.83
CA ALA A 70 -37.51 -15.77 -26.86
C ALA A 70 -37.00 -14.51 -26.15
N SER A 71 -36.92 -13.42 -26.90
CA SER A 71 -36.62 -12.07 -26.41
C SER A 71 -37.75 -11.55 -25.51
N GLY A 72 -37.53 -11.58 -24.20
CA GLY A 72 -38.30 -10.84 -23.19
C GLY A 72 -37.59 -9.52 -22.80
N PRO A 73 -38.30 -8.53 -22.25
CA PRO A 73 -37.80 -7.17 -22.09
C PRO A 73 -36.64 -7.10 -21.10
N LYS A 74 -35.62 -6.32 -21.45
CA LYS A 74 -34.48 -5.98 -20.58
C LYS A 74 -35.01 -5.26 -19.33
N SER A 75 -34.93 -5.92 -18.18
CA SER A 75 -34.96 -5.23 -16.90
C SER A 75 -33.70 -4.38 -16.78
N GLU A 76 -33.87 -3.12 -16.43
CA GLU A 76 -32.77 -2.16 -16.20
C GLU A 76 -31.76 -2.71 -15.20
N ASP A 77 -30.48 -2.50 -15.52
CA ASP A 77 -29.32 -3.03 -14.84
C ASP A 77 -29.30 -2.67 -13.35
N GLY A 78 -29.41 -3.68 -12.48
CA GLY A 78 -28.95 -3.56 -11.10
C GLY A 78 -27.46 -3.22 -11.10
N ALA A 79 -27.05 -2.29 -10.22
CA ALA A 79 -25.65 -1.89 -10.07
C ALA A 79 -24.80 -3.07 -9.54
N GLY A 80 -24.44 -4.00 -10.41
CA GLY A 80 -23.53 -5.10 -10.10
C GLY A 80 -22.11 -4.59 -9.85
N CYS A 81 -21.26 -5.47 -9.32
CA CYS A 81 -19.84 -5.20 -9.05
C CYS A 81 -19.04 -4.66 -10.27
N HIS A 82 -19.60 -4.76 -11.49
CA HIS A 82 -18.98 -4.38 -12.76
C HIS A 82 -19.58 -3.11 -13.39
N GLY A 83 -20.47 -2.38 -12.71
CA GLY A 83 -21.19 -1.23 -13.25
C GLY A 83 -20.33 -0.04 -13.70
N GLY A 84 -19.01 -0.11 -13.61
CA GLY A 84 -18.10 0.97 -13.94
C GLY A 84 -18.06 2.06 -12.86
N ARG A 85 -17.01 2.89 -12.89
CA ARG A 85 -16.75 3.89 -11.85
C ARG A 85 -17.86 4.93 -11.73
N ALA A 86 -18.27 5.51 -12.87
CA ALA A 86 -19.25 6.59 -12.92
C ALA A 86 -20.59 6.15 -12.33
N THR A 87 -21.06 4.97 -12.70
CA THR A 87 -22.30 4.38 -12.20
C THR A 87 -22.24 4.13 -10.70
N LEU A 88 -21.17 3.51 -10.19
CA LEU A 88 -21.01 3.26 -8.75
C LEU A 88 -20.91 4.57 -7.94
N LYS A 89 -20.25 5.59 -8.49
CA LYS A 89 -20.18 6.91 -7.87
C LYS A 89 -21.55 7.60 -7.83
N ALA A 90 -22.27 7.61 -8.95
CA ALA A 90 -23.62 8.19 -9.01
C ALA A 90 -24.61 7.46 -8.08
N ALA A 91 -24.52 6.13 -7.99
CA ALA A 91 -25.29 5.34 -7.05
C ALA A 91 -24.97 5.71 -5.59
N ALA A 92 -23.69 5.83 -5.24
CA ALA A 92 -23.27 6.26 -3.90
C ALA A 92 -23.79 7.67 -3.55
N GLU A 93 -23.73 8.62 -4.49
CA GLU A 93 -24.25 9.97 -4.31
C GLU A 93 -25.78 9.96 -4.10
N ALA A 94 -26.51 9.21 -4.93
CA ALA A 94 -27.95 9.01 -4.79
C ALA A 94 -28.32 8.33 -3.45
N ALA A 95 -27.44 7.47 -2.94
CA ALA A 95 -27.60 6.77 -1.67
C ALA A 95 -27.09 7.58 -0.46
N GLY A 96 -26.83 8.88 -0.62
CA GLY A 96 -26.52 9.80 0.50
C GLY A 96 -25.04 9.86 0.89
N LYS A 97 -24.11 9.33 0.07
CA LYS A 97 -22.65 9.42 0.33
C LYS A 97 -21.99 10.66 -0.28
N SER A 98 -22.75 11.62 -0.79
CA SER A 98 -22.23 12.82 -1.47
C SER A 98 -21.24 13.61 -0.61
N GLU A 99 -21.51 13.80 0.68
CA GLU A 99 -20.59 14.52 1.58
C GLU A 99 -19.27 13.76 1.78
N THR A 100 -19.34 12.44 2.00
CA THR A 100 -18.15 11.59 2.14
C THR A 100 -17.30 11.62 0.88
N LEU A 101 -17.92 11.53 -0.30
CA LEU A 101 -17.20 11.58 -1.58
C LEU A 101 -16.63 12.97 -1.87
N ALA A 102 -17.33 14.04 -1.52
CA ALA A 102 -16.81 15.40 -1.61
C ALA A 102 -15.60 15.60 -0.68
N ARG A 103 -15.65 15.04 0.54
CA ARG A 103 -14.50 15.04 1.46
C ARG A 103 -13.31 14.31 0.86
N TYR A 104 -13.50 13.11 0.30
CA TYR A 104 -12.41 12.38 -0.35
C TYR A 104 -11.86 13.11 -1.57
N ALA A 105 -12.71 13.77 -2.37
CA ALA A 105 -12.22 14.58 -3.49
C ALA A 105 -11.35 15.77 -3.04
N ALA A 106 -11.68 16.37 -1.90
CA ALA A 106 -10.89 17.46 -1.30
C ALA A 106 -9.58 16.96 -0.68
N ASP A 107 -9.64 15.85 0.06
CA ASP A 107 -8.49 15.27 0.77
C ASP A 107 -7.53 14.55 -0.21
N TYR A 108 -8.07 13.97 -1.28
CA TYR A 108 -7.38 13.07 -2.22
C TYR A 108 -7.67 13.45 -3.68
N PRO A 109 -7.20 14.63 -4.15
CA PRO A 109 -7.54 15.15 -5.47
C PRO A 109 -7.02 14.25 -6.59
N VAL A 110 -7.87 13.90 -7.53
CA VAL A 110 -7.52 13.04 -8.68
C VAL A 110 -6.72 13.83 -9.73
N GLY A 111 -5.89 13.11 -10.49
CA GLY A 111 -5.12 13.68 -11.61
C GLY A 111 -5.95 13.78 -12.90
N PRO A 112 -5.34 14.26 -14.01
CA PRO A 112 -5.98 14.33 -15.32
C PRO A 112 -6.38 12.95 -15.89
N HIS A 113 -5.81 11.87 -15.34
CA HIS A 113 -6.25 10.51 -15.55
C HIS A 113 -7.03 10.01 -14.33
N ASP A 114 -8.15 9.33 -14.58
CA ASP A 114 -9.13 8.96 -13.56
C ASP A 114 -8.51 8.29 -12.32
N LYS A 115 -7.53 7.39 -12.51
CA LYS A 115 -6.72 6.85 -11.40
C LYS A 115 -5.28 6.60 -11.79
N PRO A 116 -4.32 6.92 -10.90
CA PRO A 116 -2.96 6.42 -11.03
C PRO A 116 -2.95 4.91 -10.81
N GLN A 117 -1.91 4.23 -11.29
CA GLN A 117 -1.79 2.81 -11.03
C GLN A 117 -1.60 2.56 -9.53
N SER A 118 -2.39 1.65 -8.96
CA SER A 118 -2.35 1.31 -7.54
C SER A 118 -2.99 -0.06 -7.30
N MET A 119 -2.71 -0.64 -6.13
CA MET A 119 -3.52 -1.74 -5.58
C MET A 119 -4.91 -1.24 -5.17
N CYS A 120 -5.82 -2.17 -4.84
CA CYS A 120 -7.13 -1.82 -4.27
C CYS A 120 -6.95 -0.88 -3.06
N PRO A 121 -7.64 0.28 -2.99
CA PRO A 121 -7.47 1.20 -1.87
C PRO A 121 -7.71 0.56 -0.50
N ALA A 122 -8.71 -0.31 -0.38
CA ALA A 122 -9.01 -1.02 0.87
C ALA A 122 -7.86 -1.89 1.40
N PHE A 123 -6.89 -2.27 0.56
CA PHE A 123 -5.68 -2.92 1.04
C PHE A 123 -4.88 -2.01 1.98
N GLY A 124 -4.83 -0.71 1.70
CA GLY A 124 -4.12 0.26 2.52
C GLY A 124 -4.69 0.41 3.92
N SER A 125 -6.01 0.60 4.02
CA SER A 125 -6.69 0.66 5.31
C SER A 125 -6.56 -0.67 6.06
N LEU A 126 -6.76 -1.80 5.38
CA LEU A 126 -6.64 -3.11 6.00
C LEU A 126 -5.20 -3.41 6.48
N ARG A 127 -4.18 -3.04 5.69
CA ARG A 127 -2.76 -3.21 6.05
C ARG A 127 -2.43 -2.53 7.37
N VAL A 128 -2.87 -1.30 7.57
CA VAL A 128 -2.54 -0.54 8.78
C VAL A 128 -3.44 -0.96 9.95
N GLY A 129 -4.72 -1.26 9.69
CA GLY A 129 -5.65 -1.79 10.69
C GLY A 129 -5.20 -3.13 11.28
N LEU A 130 -4.72 -4.07 10.45
CA LEU A 130 -4.25 -5.38 10.92
C LEU A 130 -2.95 -5.31 11.73
N ARG A 131 -2.16 -4.23 11.61
CA ARG A 131 -0.94 -4.02 12.41
C ARG A 131 -1.27 -3.55 13.83
N MET A 132 -2.45 -2.95 14.04
CA MET A 132 -2.89 -2.48 15.35
C MET A 132 -3.31 -3.64 16.26
N ARG A 133 -2.67 -3.75 17.43
CA ARG A 133 -3.01 -4.73 18.47
C ARG A 133 -4.41 -4.45 19.01
N ARG A 134 -5.11 -5.52 19.40
CA ARG A 134 -6.45 -5.46 19.99
C ARG A 134 -7.44 -4.68 19.09
N THR A 135 -7.29 -4.83 17.78
CA THR A 135 -8.17 -4.25 16.78
C THR A 135 -8.81 -5.35 15.95
N ALA A 136 -10.14 -5.40 15.91
CA ALA A 136 -10.87 -6.23 14.96
C ALA A 136 -11.01 -5.46 13.64
N SER A 137 -10.62 -6.05 12.50
CA SER A 137 -10.78 -5.46 11.17
C SER A 137 -11.84 -6.25 10.40
N VAL A 138 -12.97 -5.62 10.08
CA VAL A 138 -14.12 -6.23 9.42
C VAL A 138 -14.34 -5.59 8.05
N LEU A 139 -14.43 -6.40 7.00
CA LEU A 139 -14.75 -5.95 5.65
C LEU A 139 -16.21 -6.27 5.31
N SER A 140 -16.92 -5.26 4.82
CA SER A 140 -18.20 -5.42 4.13
C SER A 140 -17.95 -5.32 2.63
N GLY A 141 -18.10 -6.44 1.90
CA GLY A 141 -17.60 -6.56 0.54
C GLY A 141 -18.02 -7.84 -0.18
N SER A 142 -17.75 -7.92 -1.49
CA SER A 142 -17.95 -9.18 -2.21
C SER A 142 -16.88 -10.20 -1.80
N ALA A 143 -17.22 -11.49 -1.87
CA ALA A 143 -16.29 -12.57 -1.50
C ALA A 143 -14.97 -12.50 -2.28
N CYS A 144 -15.00 -12.11 -3.56
CA CYS A 144 -13.79 -11.95 -4.38
C CYS A 144 -12.89 -10.81 -3.90
N CYS A 145 -13.47 -9.67 -3.49
CA CYS A 145 -12.69 -8.57 -2.93
C CYS A 145 -12.07 -8.97 -1.59
N VAL A 146 -12.84 -9.59 -0.69
CA VAL A 146 -12.32 -9.99 0.62
C VAL A 146 -11.26 -11.07 0.49
N TYR A 147 -11.41 -12.04 -0.40
CA TYR A 147 -10.37 -13.03 -0.69
C TYR A 147 -9.06 -12.36 -1.14
N GLY A 148 -9.11 -11.49 -2.15
CA GLY A 148 -7.92 -10.80 -2.67
C GLY A 148 -7.27 -9.87 -1.65
N LEU A 149 -8.07 -9.16 -0.85
CA LEU A 149 -7.60 -8.29 0.21
C LEU A 149 -6.96 -9.07 1.36
N THR A 150 -7.57 -10.16 1.82
CA THR A 150 -6.98 -11.05 2.84
C THR A 150 -5.63 -11.59 2.37
N PHE A 151 -5.55 -12.10 1.14
CA PHE A 151 -4.29 -12.59 0.58
C PHE A 151 -3.20 -11.49 0.57
N THR A 152 -3.52 -10.33 0.00
CA THR A 152 -2.56 -9.23 -0.17
C THR A 152 -2.12 -8.67 1.20
N SER A 153 -3.05 -8.53 2.14
CA SER A 153 -2.77 -8.05 3.50
C SER A 153 -1.98 -9.03 4.35
N HIS A 154 -2.16 -10.34 4.19
CA HIS A 154 -1.32 -11.34 4.86
C HIS A 154 0.08 -11.43 4.24
N PHE A 155 0.20 -11.19 2.94
CA PHE A 155 1.49 -11.15 2.25
C PHE A 155 2.34 -9.93 2.66
N TYR A 156 1.72 -8.75 2.82
CA TYR A 156 2.45 -7.49 3.06
C TYR A 156 2.33 -6.89 4.48
N GLY A 157 1.32 -7.30 5.24
CA GLY A 157 0.84 -6.54 6.39
C GLY A 157 1.05 -7.27 7.70
N ALA A 158 0.23 -8.30 7.94
CA ALA A 158 0.18 -9.04 9.18
C ALA A 158 -0.64 -10.33 8.99
N LYS A 159 -0.28 -11.41 9.71
CA LYS A 159 -1.05 -12.66 9.75
C LYS A 159 -2.13 -12.59 10.84
N ARG A 160 -3.10 -11.67 10.69
CA ARG A 160 -4.22 -11.51 11.64
C ARG A 160 -5.57 -11.72 10.97
N THR A 161 -6.57 -12.07 11.78
CA THR A 161 -7.93 -12.34 11.31
C THR A 161 -8.54 -11.14 10.62
N VAL A 162 -9.15 -11.38 9.45
CA VAL A 162 -9.99 -10.43 8.73
C VAL A 162 -11.43 -10.89 8.89
N GLY A 163 -12.24 -10.10 9.59
CA GLY A 163 -13.67 -10.32 9.68
C GLY A 163 -14.34 -10.02 8.33
N TYR A 164 -15.38 -10.77 8.01
CA TYR A 164 -16.09 -10.64 6.75
C TYR A 164 -17.60 -10.66 6.96
N VAL A 165 -18.28 -9.63 6.47
CA VAL A 165 -19.75 -9.62 6.33
C VAL A 165 -20.11 -9.77 4.85
N PRO A 166 -20.62 -10.95 4.44
CA PRO A 166 -20.99 -11.21 3.05
C PRO A 166 -22.29 -10.50 2.66
N PHE A 167 -22.50 -10.36 1.36
CA PHE A 167 -23.78 -9.92 0.80
C PHE A 167 -24.15 -10.71 -0.45
N ASN A 168 -25.43 -10.71 -0.78
CA ASN A 168 -25.98 -11.11 -2.05
C ASN A 168 -26.90 -9.99 -2.60
N SER A 169 -27.50 -10.20 -3.77
CA SER A 169 -28.35 -9.16 -4.38
C SER A 169 -29.54 -8.76 -3.52
N GLU A 170 -30.12 -9.70 -2.76
CA GLU A 170 -31.25 -9.43 -1.86
C GLU A 170 -30.79 -8.60 -0.64
N SER A 171 -29.69 -8.99 0.00
CA SER A 171 -29.22 -8.31 1.21
C SER A 171 -28.74 -6.87 0.95
N LEU A 172 -28.36 -6.56 -0.30
CA LEU A 172 -27.98 -5.20 -0.72
C LEU A 172 -29.17 -4.24 -0.85
N VAL A 173 -30.36 -4.73 -1.19
CA VAL A 173 -31.54 -3.89 -1.44
C VAL A 173 -32.53 -3.88 -0.29
N THR A 174 -32.46 -4.86 0.61
CA THR A 174 -33.37 -5.02 1.76
C THR A 174 -32.88 -4.33 3.03
N GLY A 175 -31.66 -3.78 3.04
CA GLY A 175 -31.03 -3.22 4.25
C GLY A 175 -30.41 -4.27 5.18
N LYS A 176 -30.64 -5.57 4.92
CA LYS A 176 -30.12 -6.68 5.71
C LYS A 176 -28.61 -6.64 5.91
N LEU A 177 -27.84 -6.19 4.90
CA LEU A 177 -26.39 -6.04 5.04
C LEU A 177 -25.98 -5.11 6.19
N PHE A 178 -26.71 -4.01 6.43
CA PHE A 178 -26.41 -3.13 7.57
C PHE A 178 -26.73 -3.81 8.90
N GLU A 179 -27.82 -4.57 8.97
CA GLU A 179 -28.17 -5.35 10.17
C GLU A 179 -27.10 -6.41 10.47
N ASP A 180 -26.60 -7.13 9.45
CA ASP A 180 -25.54 -8.11 9.60
C ASP A 180 -24.23 -7.47 10.07
N VAL A 181 -23.89 -6.28 9.56
CA VAL A 181 -22.76 -5.50 10.05
C VAL A 181 -22.96 -5.09 11.51
N ARG A 182 -24.16 -4.63 11.88
CA ARG A 182 -24.49 -4.25 13.25
C ARG A 182 -24.36 -5.45 14.19
N ASP A 183 -24.92 -6.59 13.83
CA ASP A 183 -24.88 -7.80 14.64
C ASP A 183 -23.44 -8.31 14.80
N ALA A 184 -22.63 -8.23 13.74
CA ALA A 184 -21.20 -8.55 13.78
C ALA A 184 -20.40 -7.64 14.74
N VAL A 185 -20.68 -6.33 14.79
CA VAL A 185 -19.99 -5.46 15.76
C VAL A 185 -20.42 -5.73 17.20
N HIS A 186 -21.68 -6.12 17.43
CA HIS A 186 -22.14 -6.53 18.76
C HIS A 186 -21.47 -7.84 19.21
N GLU A 187 -21.32 -8.81 18.31
CA GLU A 187 -20.63 -10.07 18.61
C GLU A 187 -19.13 -9.87 18.93
N LEU A 188 -18.48 -8.97 18.19
CA LEU A 188 -17.05 -8.70 18.35
C LEU A 188 -16.72 -7.77 19.53
N ALA A 189 -17.70 -7.08 20.12
CA ALA A 189 -17.49 -6.06 21.15
C ALA A 189 -17.18 -6.66 22.54
N ASP A 190 -16.01 -7.30 22.61
CA ASP A 190 -15.42 -7.88 23.81
C ASP A 190 -14.20 -7.04 24.25
N PRO A 191 -14.30 -6.28 25.37
CA PRO A 191 -13.21 -5.44 25.87
C PRO A 191 -12.01 -6.24 26.40
N GLU A 192 -12.14 -7.54 26.67
CA GLU A 192 -10.98 -8.36 27.02
C GLU A 192 -10.11 -8.65 25.79
N ARG A 193 -10.69 -8.61 24.59
CA ARG A 193 -10.00 -8.93 23.32
C ARG A 193 -9.66 -7.71 22.48
N TYR A 194 -10.56 -6.72 22.43
CA TYR A 194 -10.47 -5.60 21.50
C TYR A 194 -10.62 -4.25 22.21
N ASP A 195 -9.83 -3.28 21.78
CA ASP A 195 -9.96 -1.86 22.13
C ASP A 195 -10.80 -1.11 21.08
N THR A 196 -10.80 -1.62 19.84
CA THR A 196 -11.52 -1.03 18.71
C THR A 196 -11.94 -2.09 17.68
N ILE A 197 -13.05 -1.84 17.00
CA ILE A 197 -13.56 -2.58 15.84
C ILE A 197 -13.61 -1.60 14.67
N ILE A 198 -12.87 -1.92 13.61
CA ILE A 198 -12.88 -1.16 12.36
C ILE A 198 -13.78 -1.91 11.38
N VAL A 199 -14.84 -1.25 10.91
CA VAL A 199 -15.71 -1.75 9.84
C VAL A 199 -15.44 -0.95 8.57
N THR A 200 -15.06 -1.64 7.49
CA THR A 200 -14.75 -1.01 6.21
C THR A 200 -15.75 -1.44 5.14
N ASN A 201 -16.52 -0.49 4.62
CA ASN A 201 -17.28 -0.69 3.39
C ASN A 201 -16.34 -0.65 2.18
N LEU A 202 -16.50 -1.63 1.29
CA LEU A 202 -15.87 -1.63 -0.04
C LEU A 202 -16.78 -0.97 -1.08
N CYS A 203 -16.38 -1.02 -2.36
CA CYS A 203 -17.06 -0.35 -3.46
C CYS A 203 -18.59 -0.54 -3.47
N VAL A 204 -19.07 -1.80 -3.44
CA VAL A 204 -20.50 -2.08 -3.58
C VAL A 204 -21.30 -1.65 -2.35
N PRO A 205 -20.92 -2.00 -1.11
CA PRO A 205 -21.62 -1.51 0.07
C PRO A 205 -21.64 0.02 0.20
N THR A 206 -20.58 0.71 -0.21
CA THR A 206 -20.59 2.17 -0.28
C THR A 206 -21.57 2.68 -1.35
N ALA A 207 -21.58 2.07 -2.54
CA ALA A 207 -22.50 2.45 -3.63
C ALA A 207 -23.96 2.17 -3.30
N SER A 208 -24.24 1.11 -2.55
CA SER A 208 -25.57 0.77 -2.05
C SER A 208 -25.98 1.58 -0.82
N GLY A 209 -25.14 2.49 -0.33
CA GLY A 209 -25.50 3.41 0.76
C GLY A 209 -25.48 2.79 2.15
N VAL A 210 -24.74 1.69 2.39
CA VAL A 210 -24.68 1.07 3.73
C VAL A 210 -24.20 2.11 4.78
N PRO A 211 -25.03 2.45 5.78
CA PRO A 211 -24.82 3.64 6.59
C PRO A 211 -24.02 3.35 7.87
N LEU A 212 -22.72 3.04 7.73
CA LEU A 212 -21.85 2.75 8.88
C LEU A 212 -21.82 3.85 9.95
N GLN A 213 -22.17 5.08 9.61
CA GLN A 213 -22.30 6.19 10.55
C GLN A 213 -23.37 5.97 11.64
N LEU A 214 -24.36 5.11 11.37
CA LEU A 214 -25.43 4.73 12.29
C LEU A 214 -25.03 3.64 13.28
N LEU A 215 -23.86 3.01 13.10
CA LEU A 215 -23.33 2.09 14.12
C LEU A 215 -23.11 2.85 15.45
N PRO A 216 -23.36 2.21 16.60
CA PRO A 216 -23.03 2.79 17.89
C PRO A 216 -21.54 3.14 17.91
N LYS A 217 -21.16 4.26 18.54
CA LYS A 217 -19.73 4.66 18.59
C LYS A 217 -18.91 3.76 19.51
N GLU A 218 -19.56 3.17 20.51
CA GLU A 218 -18.93 2.28 21.48
C GLU A 218 -19.93 1.21 21.93
N ILE A 219 -19.45 -0.01 22.17
CA ILE A 219 -20.19 -1.12 22.77
C ILE A 219 -19.27 -1.76 23.82
N ASN A 220 -19.72 -1.88 25.08
CA ASN A 220 -18.94 -2.49 26.16
C ASN A 220 -17.53 -1.88 26.36
N GLY A 221 -17.32 -0.59 26.07
CA GLY A 221 -15.99 0.05 26.13
C GLY A 221 -15.12 -0.18 24.88
N VAL A 222 -15.60 -0.97 23.91
CA VAL A 222 -14.94 -1.21 22.61
C VAL A 222 -15.45 -0.18 21.60
N ARG A 223 -14.54 0.56 21.00
CA ARG A 223 -14.86 1.61 20.02
C ARG A 223 -15.24 0.98 18.69
N VAL A 224 -16.18 1.58 17.98
CA VAL A 224 -16.60 1.13 16.65
C VAL A 224 -16.38 2.25 15.65
N VAL A 225 -15.50 2.02 14.69
CA VAL A 225 -15.12 2.98 13.66
C VAL A 225 -15.51 2.44 12.30
N GLY A 226 -16.54 3.05 11.70
CA GLY A 226 -16.95 2.77 10.33
C GLY A 226 -16.24 3.69 9.33
N ILE A 227 -15.66 3.12 8.28
CA ILE A 227 -15.05 3.85 7.16
C ILE A 227 -15.53 3.32 5.81
N ASP A 228 -15.64 4.20 4.83
CA ASP A 228 -15.88 3.84 3.43
C ASP A 228 -14.55 3.92 2.66
N VAL A 229 -14.12 2.82 2.03
CA VAL A 229 -12.91 2.83 1.19
C VAL A 229 -13.25 2.34 -0.21
N PRO A 230 -14.16 3.03 -0.92
CA PRO A 230 -14.54 2.65 -2.27
C PRO A 230 -13.39 2.94 -3.23
N GLY A 231 -13.16 2.01 -4.15
CA GLY A 231 -12.22 2.23 -5.24
C GLY A 231 -12.54 3.52 -6.01
N PHE A 232 -13.80 3.85 -6.25
CA PHE A 232 -14.17 5.05 -7.03
C PHE A 232 -13.98 6.38 -6.29
N GLY A 233 -13.81 6.36 -4.96
CA GLY A 233 -13.66 7.57 -4.12
C GLY A 233 -12.25 7.79 -3.57
N VAL A 234 -11.55 6.72 -3.18
CA VAL A 234 -10.17 6.80 -2.67
C VAL A 234 -9.21 6.41 -3.81
N PRO A 235 -8.28 7.27 -4.26
CA PRO A 235 -7.52 7.00 -5.49
C PRO A 235 -6.47 5.88 -5.35
N THR A 236 -5.79 5.79 -4.21
CA THR A 236 -4.71 4.82 -3.97
C THR A 236 -4.84 4.11 -2.63
N HIS A 237 -4.17 2.97 -2.50
CA HIS A 237 -4.02 2.30 -1.21
C HIS A 237 -3.14 3.08 -0.23
N ALA A 238 -2.19 3.89 -0.69
CA ALA A 238 -1.45 4.79 0.21
C ALA A 238 -2.41 5.76 0.91
N GLU A 239 -3.30 6.42 0.16
CA GLU A 239 -4.28 7.37 0.70
C GLU A 239 -5.33 6.71 1.60
N ALA A 240 -5.67 5.44 1.36
CA ALA A 240 -6.56 4.70 2.27
C ALA A 240 -5.96 4.46 3.67
N LYS A 241 -4.62 4.47 3.80
CA LYS A 241 -3.95 4.45 5.11
C LYS A 241 -4.32 5.71 5.90
N ASP A 242 -4.36 6.85 5.22
CA ASP A 242 -4.76 8.14 5.79
C ASP A 242 -6.27 8.20 6.10
N VAL A 243 -7.13 7.56 5.29
CA VAL A 243 -8.56 7.45 5.61
C VAL A 243 -8.77 6.78 6.98
N LEU A 244 -8.12 5.65 7.22
CA LEU A 244 -8.24 4.95 8.51
C LEU A 244 -7.55 5.73 9.65
N ALA A 245 -6.31 6.18 9.44
CA ALA A 245 -5.57 6.93 10.46
C ALA A 245 -6.30 8.22 10.88
N GLY A 246 -6.81 8.98 9.91
CA GLY A 246 -7.59 10.19 10.14
C GLY A 246 -8.90 9.91 10.88
N ALA A 247 -9.61 8.83 10.54
CA ALA A 247 -10.84 8.43 11.25
C ALA A 247 -10.56 8.08 12.72
N MET A 248 -9.47 7.36 12.99
CA MET A 248 -9.07 7.00 14.35
C MET A 248 -8.58 8.21 15.14
N LEU A 249 -7.79 9.10 14.54
CA LEU A 249 -7.38 10.36 15.16
C LEU A 249 -8.57 11.25 15.47
N ASN A 250 -9.56 11.33 14.57
CA ASN A 250 -10.79 12.08 14.81
C ASN A 250 -11.54 11.56 16.04
N TYR A 251 -11.66 10.23 16.16
CA TYR A 251 -12.28 9.60 17.32
C TYR A 251 -11.49 9.89 18.60
N ALA A 252 -10.18 9.60 18.60
CA ALA A 252 -9.30 9.78 19.75
C ALA A 252 -9.23 11.25 20.21
N ARG A 253 -9.20 12.21 19.28
CA ARG A 253 -9.23 13.64 19.58
C ARG A 253 -10.54 14.05 20.25
N LYS A 254 -11.68 13.52 19.79
CA LYS A 254 -12.99 13.78 20.41
C LYS A 254 -13.08 13.21 21.82
N GLU A 255 -12.54 12.01 22.06
CA GLU A 255 -12.45 11.44 23.41
C GLU A 255 -11.58 12.31 24.33
N ALA A 256 -10.38 12.67 23.88
CA ALA A 256 -9.47 13.50 24.65
C ALA A 256 -10.03 14.90 24.95
N ALA A 257 -10.84 15.46 24.04
CA ALA A 257 -11.53 16.73 24.25
C ALA A 257 -12.72 16.61 25.22
N ALA A 258 -13.34 15.42 25.32
CA ALA A 258 -14.46 15.18 26.22
C ALA A 258 -14.02 14.96 27.68
N GLY A 259 -12.80 14.47 27.91
CA GLY A 259 -12.26 14.30 29.26
C GLY A 259 -10.98 13.46 29.32
N PRO A 260 -10.56 13.06 30.53
CA PRO A 260 -9.38 12.22 30.72
C PRO A 260 -9.50 10.89 29.97
N VAL A 261 -8.44 10.53 29.25
CA VAL A 261 -8.32 9.28 28.50
C VAL A 261 -7.27 8.36 29.12
N ALA A 262 -7.33 7.07 28.78
CA ALA A 262 -6.36 6.10 29.28
C ALA A 262 -4.93 6.44 28.84
N ALA A 263 -4.00 6.49 29.79
CA ALA A 263 -2.60 6.78 29.50
C ALA A 263 -1.98 5.69 28.60
N PRO A 264 -1.07 6.07 27.69
CA PRO A 264 -0.25 5.13 26.93
C PRO A 264 0.65 4.31 27.86
N ARG A 265 1.07 3.11 27.42
CA ARG A 265 1.93 2.21 28.23
C ARG A 265 3.27 2.84 28.60
N ALA A 266 3.86 3.57 27.67
CA ALA A 266 5.08 4.32 27.86
C ALA A 266 4.76 5.79 27.60
N ARG A 267 5.24 6.67 28.49
CA ARG A 267 5.16 8.11 28.34
C ARG A 267 6.57 8.67 28.32
N GLU A 268 6.82 9.54 27.37
CA GLU A 268 8.08 10.28 27.26
C GLU A 268 7.96 11.57 28.07
N GLU A 269 9.04 11.91 28.79
CA GLU A 269 9.09 13.12 29.61
C GLU A 269 9.41 14.36 28.77
N ARG A 270 10.16 14.18 27.67
CA ARG A 270 10.51 15.24 26.73
C ARG A 270 9.37 15.56 25.77
N PRO A 271 9.29 16.78 25.23
CA PRO A 271 8.38 17.09 24.14
C PRO A 271 8.64 16.16 22.93
N THR A 272 7.58 15.57 22.41
CA THR A 272 7.67 14.55 21.35
C THR A 272 7.40 15.14 19.97
N VAL A 273 8.01 14.51 18.96
CA VAL A 273 7.71 14.71 17.54
C VAL A 273 6.95 13.47 17.05
N THR A 274 5.63 13.61 16.83
CA THR A 274 4.82 12.54 16.26
C THR A 274 5.23 12.28 14.81
N LEU A 275 5.39 11.01 14.43
CA LEU A 275 5.89 10.62 13.12
C LEU A 275 4.72 10.13 12.24
N LEU A 276 4.31 10.92 11.26
CA LEU A 276 3.16 10.62 10.40
C LEU A 276 3.64 9.98 9.08
N GLY A 277 3.39 8.68 8.94
CA GLY A 277 3.82 7.85 7.81
C GLY A 277 4.15 6.42 8.23
N GLU A 278 4.01 5.46 7.31
CA GLU A 278 4.48 4.09 7.58
C GLU A 278 6.00 4.02 7.42
N MET A 279 6.72 3.76 8.50
CA MET A 279 8.19 3.74 8.49
C MET A 279 8.73 2.33 8.73
N PHE A 280 9.99 2.10 8.36
CA PHE A 280 10.69 0.87 8.74
C PHE A 280 10.95 0.87 10.25
N PRO A 281 10.89 -0.27 10.97
CA PRO A 281 10.99 -0.30 12.43
C PRO A 281 12.25 0.35 13.03
N ALA A 282 13.36 0.41 12.29
CA ALA A 282 14.59 1.06 12.73
C ALA A 282 14.59 2.59 12.53
N ASP A 283 13.75 3.14 11.64
CA ASP A 283 13.76 4.57 11.33
C ASP A 283 13.40 5.45 12.55
N PRO A 284 12.39 5.13 13.39
CA PRO A 284 12.09 5.92 14.58
C PRO A 284 13.28 6.01 15.56
N MET A 285 14.09 4.95 15.65
CA MET A 285 15.30 4.94 16.50
C MET A 285 16.35 5.91 15.96
N GLY A 286 16.55 5.92 14.64
CA GLY A 286 17.45 6.87 13.96
C GLY A 286 16.98 8.31 14.15
N ILE A 287 15.68 8.58 13.97
CA ILE A 287 15.09 9.90 14.18
C ILE A 287 15.23 10.33 15.66
N ALA A 288 15.00 9.43 16.62
CA ALA A 288 15.18 9.74 18.04
C ALA A 288 16.60 10.23 18.36
N ALA A 289 17.64 9.62 17.77
CA ALA A 289 19.02 10.06 17.94
C ALA A 289 19.27 11.46 17.35
N MET A 290 18.62 11.82 16.24
CA MET A 290 18.73 13.15 15.64
C MET A 290 18.02 14.24 16.45
N LEU A 291 16.91 13.88 17.11
CA LEU A 291 16.10 14.80 17.90
C LEU A 291 16.70 15.07 19.30
N ALA A 292 17.47 14.11 19.83
CA ALA A 292 17.96 14.17 21.21
C ALA A 292 18.75 15.45 21.56
N PRO A 293 19.67 15.99 20.73
CA PRO A 293 20.39 17.23 21.05
C PRO A 293 19.47 18.46 21.14
N MET A 294 18.32 18.43 20.46
CA MET A 294 17.30 19.48 20.58
C MET A 294 16.47 19.39 21.86
N GLY A 295 16.69 18.37 22.70
CA GLY A 295 15.85 18.07 23.86
C GLY A 295 14.48 17.51 23.50
N LEU A 296 14.32 17.05 22.25
CA LEU A 296 13.10 16.44 21.73
C LEU A 296 13.22 14.91 21.73
N ALA A 297 12.09 14.23 21.66
CA ALA A 297 12.01 12.79 21.51
C ALA A 297 11.17 12.39 20.29
N ALA A 298 11.42 11.21 19.75
CA ALA A 298 10.52 10.62 18.76
C ALA A 298 9.23 10.18 19.47
N GLY A 299 8.09 10.70 19.02
CA GLY A 299 6.77 10.29 19.46
C GLY A 299 6.28 9.03 18.74
N PRO A 300 5.02 8.63 18.99
CA PRO A 300 4.41 7.50 18.29
C PRO A 300 4.40 7.71 16.77
N VAL A 301 4.48 6.59 16.05
CA VAL A 301 4.23 6.56 14.60
C VAL A 301 2.73 6.50 14.36
N VAL A 302 2.24 7.25 13.37
CA VAL A 302 0.86 7.22 12.90
C VAL A 302 0.86 6.78 11.44
N PRO A 303 0.18 5.68 11.07
CA PRO A 303 -0.76 4.88 11.87
C PRO A 303 -0.12 4.13 13.06
N THR A 304 -0.81 4.11 14.20
CA THR A 304 -0.30 3.58 15.48
C THR A 304 -0.38 2.06 15.56
N ARG A 305 0.24 1.46 16.58
CA ARG A 305 0.20 0.02 16.87
C ARG A 305 -0.80 -0.33 17.97
N GLU A 306 -1.18 0.64 18.80
CA GLU A 306 -2.20 0.49 19.85
C GLU A 306 -3.12 1.72 19.83
N TRP A 307 -4.35 1.57 20.32
CA TRP A 307 -5.30 2.69 20.36
C TRP A 307 -4.79 3.85 21.21
N ARG A 308 -4.24 3.55 22.39
CA ARG A 308 -3.78 4.57 23.35
C ARG A 308 -2.62 5.41 22.83
N GLU A 309 -1.86 4.91 21.86
CA GLU A 309 -0.81 5.67 21.18
C GLU A 309 -1.37 6.86 20.38
N LEU A 310 -2.65 6.84 19.98
CA LEU A 310 -3.30 7.97 19.32
C LEU A 310 -3.35 9.19 20.24
N TYR A 311 -3.62 9.00 21.54
CA TYR A 311 -3.62 10.09 22.51
C TYR A 311 -2.21 10.67 22.70
N ALA A 312 -1.20 9.80 22.78
CA ALA A 312 0.20 10.23 22.85
C ALA A 312 0.64 10.95 21.57
N ALA A 313 0.16 10.52 20.41
CA ALA A 313 0.42 11.17 19.13
C ALA A 313 -0.21 12.58 19.07
N LEU A 314 -1.39 12.75 19.66
CA LEU A 314 -2.08 14.04 19.79
C LEU A 314 -1.45 14.96 20.86
N ASP A 315 -0.71 14.40 21.82
CA ASP A 315 0.04 15.13 22.86
C ASP A 315 1.50 15.42 22.46
N CYS A 316 1.71 15.78 21.20
CA CYS A 316 3.05 16.11 20.69
C CYS A 316 3.32 17.62 20.65
N ALA A 317 4.60 17.99 20.57
CA ALA A 317 5.00 19.37 20.28
C ALA A 317 4.84 19.69 18.78
N VAL A 318 5.24 18.77 17.91
CA VAL A 318 5.24 18.93 16.45
C VAL A 318 4.91 17.59 15.80
N VAL A 319 4.23 17.62 14.65
CA VAL A 319 4.06 16.44 13.78
C VAL A 319 5.04 16.53 12.61
N GLY A 320 5.87 15.50 12.45
CA GLY A 320 6.65 15.29 11.24
C GLY A 320 5.84 14.48 10.23
N ALA A 321 5.40 15.10 9.14
CA ALA A 321 4.71 14.43 8.03
C ALA A 321 5.71 13.69 7.12
N ILE A 322 6.33 12.65 7.70
CA ILE A 322 7.37 11.82 7.08
C ILE A 322 6.94 11.28 5.72
N HIS A 323 5.68 10.81 5.60
CA HIS A 323 5.07 10.52 4.31
C HIS A 323 4.19 11.71 3.89
N PRO A 324 4.64 12.55 2.95
CA PRO A 324 4.07 13.86 2.74
C PRO A 324 2.79 13.87 1.89
N PHE A 325 1.91 12.87 2.06
CA PHE A 325 0.62 12.77 1.36
C PHE A 325 -0.60 12.67 2.29
N TYR A 326 -0.40 12.48 3.60
CA TYR A 326 -1.50 12.39 4.56
C TYR A 326 -2.20 13.76 4.68
N THR A 327 -3.52 13.79 4.54
CA THR A 327 -4.33 15.03 4.56
C THR A 327 -5.41 14.98 5.63
N ALA A 328 -6.14 13.86 5.74
CA ALA A 328 -7.16 13.66 6.77
C ALA A 328 -6.55 13.60 8.17
N SER A 329 -5.43 12.90 8.33
CA SER A 329 -4.71 12.84 9.62
C SER A 329 -4.15 14.21 10.01
N VAL A 330 -3.59 14.95 9.05
CA VAL A 330 -3.07 16.31 9.33
C VAL A 330 -4.18 17.24 9.78
N ARG A 331 -5.35 17.19 9.15
CA ARG A 331 -6.51 17.98 9.59
C ARG A 331 -6.85 17.76 11.06
N GLU A 332 -6.77 16.52 11.56
CA GLU A 332 -7.04 16.24 12.97
C GLU A 332 -5.93 16.75 13.90
N PHE A 333 -4.67 16.73 13.48
CA PHE A 333 -3.57 17.36 14.21
C PHE A 333 -3.68 18.89 14.25
N GLU A 334 -3.98 19.52 13.12
CA GLU A 334 -4.23 20.95 13.04
C GLU A 334 -5.43 21.34 13.92
N ALA A 335 -6.51 20.54 13.92
CA ALA A 335 -7.66 20.72 14.81
C ALA A 335 -7.32 20.52 16.30
N ALA A 336 -6.27 19.76 16.63
CA ALA A 336 -5.71 19.64 17.98
C ALA A 336 -4.66 20.73 18.30
N GLY A 337 -4.47 21.71 17.41
CA GLY A 337 -3.53 22.81 17.59
C GLY A 337 -2.06 22.41 17.43
N ARG A 338 -1.76 21.29 16.76
CA ARG A 338 -0.39 20.80 16.58
C ARG A 338 0.20 21.28 15.25
N PRO A 339 1.38 21.92 15.25
CA PRO A 339 2.05 22.32 14.02
C PRO A 339 2.54 21.08 13.26
N VAL A 340 2.53 21.16 11.92
CA VAL A 340 2.94 20.06 11.04
C VAL A 340 4.06 20.52 10.12
N VAL A 341 5.17 19.78 10.13
CA VAL A 341 6.33 19.98 9.27
C VAL A 341 6.38 18.88 8.22
N GLY A 342 6.55 19.27 6.95
CA GLY A 342 6.60 18.34 5.82
C GLY A 342 7.96 17.67 5.61
N SER A 343 8.01 16.73 4.66
CA SER A 343 9.19 15.92 4.31
C SER A 343 9.70 15.06 5.49
N ALA A 344 10.92 14.55 5.36
CA ALA A 344 11.58 13.62 6.27
C ALA A 344 13.10 13.86 6.34
N PRO A 345 13.80 13.39 7.39
CA PRO A 345 15.24 13.53 7.52
C PRO A 345 15.98 12.48 6.66
N VAL A 346 15.85 12.61 5.35
CA VAL A 346 16.44 11.73 4.34
C VAL A 346 17.57 12.46 3.62
N GLY A 347 18.76 11.86 3.62
CA GLY A 347 19.94 12.52 3.06
C GLY A 347 20.44 13.71 3.89
N VAL A 348 21.57 14.29 3.51
CA VAL A 348 22.25 15.39 4.21
C VAL A 348 21.42 16.66 4.18
N ASP A 349 21.03 17.14 3.00
CA ASP A 349 20.31 18.41 2.87
C ASP A 349 18.91 18.28 3.51
N GLY A 350 18.32 17.08 3.49
CA GLY A 350 16.96 16.81 3.93
C GLY A 350 16.89 16.68 5.44
N THR A 351 17.84 15.94 6.01
CA THR A 351 18.05 15.93 7.46
C THR A 351 18.34 17.33 7.99
N ALA A 352 19.19 18.11 7.32
CA ALA A 352 19.49 19.48 7.76
C ALA A 352 18.22 20.36 7.77
N ALA A 353 17.48 20.39 6.67
CA ALA A 353 16.26 21.19 6.54
C ALA A 353 15.17 20.73 7.51
N TRP A 354 14.98 19.42 7.66
CA TRP A 354 13.96 18.85 8.52
C TRP A 354 14.25 19.13 10.01
N LEU A 355 15.49 18.95 10.47
CA LEU A 355 15.87 19.26 11.87
C LEU A 355 15.68 20.75 12.18
N LYS A 356 16.01 21.63 11.24
CA LYS A 356 15.75 23.07 11.38
C LYS A 356 14.25 23.35 11.51
N ALA A 357 13.44 22.84 10.60
CA ALA A 357 12.00 23.10 10.59
C ALA A 357 11.29 22.53 11.82
N VAL A 358 11.64 21.32 12.25
CA VAL A 358 11.11 20.71 13.49
C VAL A 358 11.54 21.49 14.72
N GLY A 359 12.82 21.86 14.82
CA GLY A 359 13.33 22.65 15.94
C GLY A 359 12.65 24.01 16.05
N GLU A 360 12.50 24.72 14.94
CA GLU A 360 11.80 26.01 14.88
C GLU A 360 10.33 25.88 15.29
N ALA A 361 9.62 24.87 14.77
CA ALA A 361 8.22 24.61 15.13
C ALA A 361 8.05 24.20 16.60
N ALA A 362 9.07 23.58 17.21
CA ALA A 362 9.09 23.18 18.62
C ALA A 362 9.60 24.29 19.56
N GLY A 363 10.00 25.46 19.04
CA GLY A 363 10.57 26.54 19.85
C GLY A 363 11.98 26.26 20.40
N VAL A 364 12.74 25.38 19.74
CA VAL A 364 14.13 25.05 20.10
C VAL A 364 15.07 26.17 19.66
N SER A 365 16.11 26.47 20.46
CA SER A 365 17.09 27.50 20.13
C SER A 365 17.90 27.14 18.88
N ALA A 366 18.32 28.16 18.13
CA ALA A 366 19.18 27.99 16.95
C ALA A 366 20.49 27.24 17.27
N GLU A 367 21.04 27.43 18.47
CA GLU A 367 22.23 26.72 18.95
C GLU A 367 22.01 25.20 19.04
N LYS A 368 20.90 24.75 19.64
CA LYS A 368 20.59 23.32 19.76
C LYS A 368 20.22 22.69 18.42
N ILE A 369 19.60 23.45 17.53
CA ILE A 369 19.34 23.00 16.15
C ILE A 369 20.68 22.77 15.43
N ALA A 370 21.61 23.72 15.54
CA ALA A 370 22.94 23.59 14.96
C ALA A 370 23.73 22.42 15.58
N GLU A 371 23.63 22.21 16.90
CA GLU A 371 24.21 21.06 17.59
C GLU A 371 23.71 19.73 17.01
N ALA A 372 22.38 19.58 16.85
CA ALA A 372 21.78 18.39 16.27
C ALA A 372 22.25 18.13 14.83
N GLN A 373 22.31 19.18 14.01
CA GLN A 373 22.84 19.09 12.65
C GLN A 373 24.32 18.68 12.64
N ASN A 374 25.15 19.33 13.45
CA ASN A 374 26.59 19.06 13.53
C ASN A 374 26.89 17.65 14.05
N ALA A 375 26.04 17.09 14.91
CA ALA A 375 26.18 15.74 15.43
C ALA A 375 25.88 14.66 14.36
N MET A 376 24.92 14.90 13.46
CA MET A 376 24.41 13.85 12.55
C MET A 376 24.91 13.98 11.11
N LEU A 377 24.96 15.20 10.56
CA LEU A 377 25.23 15.41 9.13
C LEU A 377 26.60 14.86 8.67
N PRO A 378 27.70 14.93 9.45
CA PRO A 378 28.96 14.31 9.06
C PRO A 378 28.86 12.79 8.90
N ALA A 379 28.12 12.11 9.78
CA ALA A 379 27.93 10.66 9.71
C ALA A 379 27.12 10.26 8.47
N ILE A 380 26.09 11.04 8.11
CA ILE A 380 25.30 10.81 6.89
C ILE A 380 26.18 10.99 5.65
N ARG A 381 26.98 12.07 5.57
CA ARG A 381 27.93 12.27 4.46
C ARG A 381 28.92 11.11 4.34
N GLY A 382 29.48 10.66 5.47
CA GLY A 382 30.39 9.52 5.50
C GLY A 382 29.74 8.24 4.98
N ALA A 383 28.50 7.97 5.38
CA ALA A 383 27.75 6.80 4.91
C ALA A 383 27.45 6.84 3.41
N LEU A 384 27.05 8.00 2.88
CA LEU A 384 26.82 8.19 1.44
C LEU A 384 28.11 8.02 0.62
N ALA A 385 29.22 8.62 1.10
CA ALA A 385 30.51 8.53 0.43
C ALA A 385 31.13 7.12 0.45
N ALA A 386 30.77 6.29 1.44
CA ALA A 386 31.33 4.94 1.58
C ALA A 386 30.82 3.96 0.51
N MET A 387 29.61 4.18 -0.03
CA MET A 387 29.00 3.32 -1.05
C MET A 387 28.28 4.16 -2.10
N PRO A 388 29.02 4.87 -2.98
CA PRO A 388 28.41 5.65 -4.02
C PRO A 388 27.61 4.77 -4.98
N ILE A 389 26.56 5.34 -5.54
CA ILE A 389 25.73 4.73 -6.57
C ILE A 389 26.09 5.41 -7.88
N ASN A 390 26.68 4.66 -8.82
CA ASN A 390 27.03 5.18 -10.14
C ASN A 390 26.16 4.51 -11.20
N GLY A 391 25.16 5.23 -11.69
CA GLY A 391 24.25 4.76 -12.72
C GLY A 391 23.00 5.62 -12.80
N ARG A 392 22.29 5.51 -13.91
CA ARG A 392 21.01 6.18 -14.14
C ARG A 392 19.86 5.36 -13.60
N VAL A 393 19.00 5.99 -12.80
CA VAL A 393 17.86 5.34 -12.14
C VAL A 393 16.57 6.12 -12.41
N THR A 394 15.56 5.48 -12.99
CA THR A 394 14.19 6.03 -12.99
C THR A 394 13.46 5.54 -11.75
N VAL A 395 12.75 6.42 -11.05
CA VAL A 395 11.99 6.07 -9.85
C VAL A 395 10.50 6.28 -10.10
N SER A 396 9.68 5.27 -9.81
CA SER A 396 8.23 5.38 -9.80
C SER A 396 7.63 4.52 -8.70
N GLY A 397 6.41 4.83 -8.26
CA GLY A 397 5.78 4.10 -7.16
C GLY A 397 4.40 4.62 -6.76
N TYR A 398 3.84 3.98 -5.74
CA TYR A 398 2.51 4.26 -5.22
C TYR A 398 2.40 4.15 -3.69
N GLU A 399 3.52 4.32 -2.99
CA GLU A 399 3.62 4.28 -1.53
C GLU A 399 3.72 5.69 -0.91
N GLY A 400 4.08 6.70 -1.70
CA GLY A 400 4.14 8.11 -1.30
C GLY A 400 5.47 8.54 -0.69
N SER A 401 6.52 7.71 -0.79
CA SER A 401 7.90 8.01 -0.38
C SER A 401 8.87 8.11 -1.56
N GLU A 402 8.37 8.12 -2.81
CA GLU A 402 9.18 8.05 -4.02
C GLU A 402 10.16 9.24 -4.14
N LEU A 403 9.70 10.45 -3.80
CA LEU A 403 10.53 11.65 -3.83
C LEU A 403 11.67 11.58 -2.81
N LEU A 404 11.44 10.99 -1.63
CA LEU A 404 12.46 10.80 -0.60
C LEU A 404 13.52 9.80 -1.05
N VAL A 405 13.09 8.70 -1.67
CA VAL A 405 14.01 7.71 -2.26
C VAL A 405 14.87 8.34 -3.34
N ALA A 406 14.26 9.10 -4.26
CA ALA A 406 14.97 9.77 -5.35
C ALA A 406 16.03 10.74 -4.83
N ARG A 407 15.69 11.52 -3.80
CA ARG A 407 16.62 12.40 -3.10
C ARG A 407 17.82 11.63 -2.55
N LEU A 408 17.57 10.52 -1.85
CA LEU A 408 18.64 9.70 -1.28
C LEU A 408 19.53 9.10 -2.37
N LEU A 409 18.96 8.66 -3.50
CA LEU A 409 19.71 8.14 -4.65
C LEU A 409 20.63 9.23 -5.24
N ILE A 410 20.11 10.44 -5.45
CA ILE A 410 20.89 11.57 -6.00
C ILE A 410 22.03 11.93 -5.05
N GLU A 411 21.76 12.05 -3.75
CA GLU A 411 22.83 12.34 -2.78
C GLU A 411 23.82 11.18 -2.61
N SER A 412 23.43 9.96 -2.97
CA SER A 412 24.33 8.80 -3.06
C SER A 412 25.15 8.77 -4.36
N GLY A 413 24.91 9.70 -5.29
CA GLY A 413 25.66 9.84 -6.55
C GLY A 413 24.94 9.37 -7.82
N ALA A 414 23.72 8.84 -7.72
CA ALA A 414 22.98 8.34 -8.88
C ALA A 414 22.47 9.49 -9.77
N ASP A 415 22.39 9.24 -11.09
CA ASP A 415 21.67 10.11 -12.03
C ASP A 415 20.19 9.74 -12.02
N VAL A 416 19.33 10.61 -11.48
CA VAL A 416 17.88 10.35 -11.38
C VAL A 416 17.10 11.36 -12.21
N PRO A 417 16.79 11.08 -13.49
CA PRO A 417 16.13 12.06 -14.36
C PRO A 417 14.61 12.14 -14.14
N TYR A 418 13.98 11.13 -13.53
CA TYR A 418 12.53 11.03 -13.39
C TYR A 418 12.10 10.43 -12.05
N VAL A 419 11.06 11.02 -11.47
CA VAL A 419 10.37 10.53 -10.28
C VAL A 419 8.85 10.62 -10.47
N GLY A 420 8.20 9.48 -10.60
CA GLY A 420 6.74 9.34 -10.64
C GLY A 420 6.16 8.90 -9.29
N THR A 421 5.04 9.49 -8.88
CA THR A 421 4.28 9.00 -7.71
C THR A 421 2.78 8.98 -8.01
N ALA A 422 2.10 7.92 -7.57
CA ALA A 422 0.65 7.83 -7.62
C ALA A 422 -0.05 8.78 -6.63
N CYS A 423 0.68 9.27 -5.61
CA CYS A 423 0.13 10.17 -4.60
C CYS A 423 -0.10 11.60 -5.15
N PRO A 424 -1.00 12.38 -4.54
CA PRO A 424 -1.24 13.75 -4.94
C PRO A 424 -0.10 14.67 -4.53
N ARG A 425 0.01 15.83 -5.20
CA ARG A 425 0.85 16.92 -4.74
C ARG A 425 0.23 17.55 -3.49
N THR A 426 1.03 17.77 -2.46
CA THR A 426 0.60 18.46 -1.23
C THR A 426 1.55 19.60 -0.86
N LYS A 427 1.18 20.41 0.15
CA LYS A 427 2.09 21.40 0.74
C LYS A 427 3.28 20.75 1.44
N TRP A 428 3.12 19.53 1.97
CA TRP A 428 4.16 18.82 2.72
C TRP A 428 5.18 18.13 1.80
N SER A 429 4.80 17.84 0.54
CA SER A 429 5.71 17.29 -0.46
C SER A 429 6.45 18.37 -1.26
N ALA A 430 6.10 19.64 -1.04
CA ALA A 430 6.67 20.77 -1.77
C ALA A 430 8.20 20.91 -1.60
N PRO A 431 8.78 20.77 -0.39
CA PRO A 431 10.23 20.88 -0.21
C PRO A 431 11.02 19.85 -1.03
N ASP A 432 10.55 18.60 -1.06
CA ASP A 432 11.21 17.54 -1.82
C ASP A 432 11.08 17.76 -3.32
N ARG A 433 9.88 18.14 -3.78
CA ARG A 433 9.62 18.48 -5.19
C ARG A 433 10.56 19.60 -5.65
N GLU A 434 10.65 20.69 -4.90
CA GLU A 434 11.49 21.84 -5.24
C GLU A 434 12.97 21.48 -5.26
N TRP A 435 13.42 20.69 -4.29
CA TRP A 435 14.80 20.22 -4.23
C TRP A 435 15.17 19.34 -5.43
N LEU A 436 14.24 18.48 -5.89
CA LEU A 436 14.39 17.61 -7.05
C LEU A 436 14.34 18.38 -8.37
N GLU A 437 13.32 19.22 -8.58
CA GLU A 437 13.18 20.04 -9.80
C GLU A 437 14.38 20.99 -9.99
N ALA A 438 14.91 21.57 -8.90
CA ALA A 438 16.12 22.40 -8.95
C ALA A 438 17.37 21.65 -9.44
N ARG A 439 17.34 20.31 -9.42
CA ARG A 439 18.40 19.42 -9.93
C ARG A 439 18.07 18.82 -11.29
N GLY A 440 17.02 19.33 -11.96
CA GLY A 440 16.63 18.90 -13.30
C GLY A 440 15.81 17.61 -13.33
N VAL A 441 15.36 17.10 -12.18
CA VAL A 441 14.54 15.89 -12.10
C VAL A 441 13.11 16.21 -12.56
N ARG A 442 12.56 15.40 -13.48
CA ARG A 442 11.14 15.47 -13.84
C ARG A 442 10.30 14.80 -12.75
N VAL A 443 9.54 15.60 -11.99
CA VAL A 443 8.64 15.12 -10.94
C VAL A 443 7.21 15.03 -11.47
N GLN A 444 6.61 13.84 -11.42
CA GLN A 444 5.24 13.59 -11.86
C GLN A 444 4.37 13.09 -10.69
N PHE A 445 3.43 13.92 -10.25
CA PHE A 445 2.37 13.51 -9.32
C PHE A 445 1.20 12.91 -10.08
N ARG A 446 0.44 12.02 -9.42
CA ARG A 446 -0.63 11.24 -10.07
C ARG A 446 -0.15 10.56 -11.36
N ALA A 447 1.07 10.03 -11.31
CA ALA A 447 1.68 9.35 -12.44
C ALA A 447 0.80 8.17 -12.90
N SER A 448 0.55 8.09 -14.20
CA SER A 448 -0.05 6.91 -14.82
C SER A 448 1.03 5.88 -15.14
N LEU A 449 0.61 4.63 -15.36
CA LEU A 449 1.53 3.57 -15.79
C LEU A 449 2.22 3.96 -17.11
N GLU A 450 1.46 4.53 -18.04
CA GLU A 450 1.96 4.93 -19.36
C GLU A 450 3.04 6.00 -19.24
N GLN A 451 2.89 6.95 -18.31
CA GLN A 451 3.92 7.96 -18.04
C GLN A 451 5.19 7.33 -17.44
N ASP A 452 5.04 6.43 -16.47
CA ASP A 452 6.18 5.75 -15.84
C ASP A 452 6.91 4.84 -16.82
N VAL A 453 6.18 4.12 -17.68
CA VAL A 453 6.75 3.32 -18.77
C VAL A 453 7.47 4.23 -19.76
N ALA A 454 6.83 5.31 -20.22
CA ALA A 454 7.44 6.26 -21.15
C ALA A 454 8.73 6.87 -20.58
N ALA A 455 8.80 7.12 -19.27
CA ALA A 455 10.02 7.60 -18.63
C ALA A 455 11.15 6.56 -18.70
N VAL A 456 10.86 5.27 -18.51
CA VAL A 456 11.86 4.20 -18.71
C VAL A 456 12.36 4.18 -20.15
N GLU A 457 11.48 4.36 -21.13
CA GLU A 457 11.86 4.40 -22.55
C GLU A 457 12.68 5.64 -22.92
N GLU A 458 12.25 6.82 -22.46
CA GLU A 458 12.89 8.10 -22.74
C GLU A 458 14.30 8.18 -22.16
N PHE A 459 14.47 7.77 -20.89
CA PHE A 459 15.70 7.98 -20.16
C PHE A 459 16.70 6.81 -20.25
N GLY A 460 16.24 5.61 -20.63
CA GLY A 460 17.07 4.42 -20.78
C GLY A 460 17.95 4.14 -19.55
N PRO A 461 17.36 3.88 -18.37
CA PRO A 461 18.12 3.77 -17.13
C PRO A 461 18.95 2.48 -17.06
N ASP A 462 19.99 2.49 -16.22
CA ASP A 462 20.72 1.30 -15.78
C ASP A 462 19.88 0.46 -14.80
N LEU A 463 18.93 1.11 -14.10
CA LEU A 463 18.00 0.50 -13.17
C LEU A 463 16.64 1.20 -13.18
N ALA A 464 15.56 0.44 -13.37
CA ALA A 464 14.21 0.95 -13.16
C ALA A 464 13.69 0.55 -11.78
N ILE A 465 13.43 1.53 -10.91
CA ILE A 465 12.65 1.33 -9.69
C ILE A 465 11.21 1.71 -9.99
N GLY A 466 10.27 0.79 -9.76
CA GLY A 466 8.89 1.02 -10.17
C GLY A 466 7.86 0.09 -9.55
N THR A 467 6.63 0.24 -10.01
CA THR A 467 5.55 -0.73 -9.76
C THR A 467 5.83 -2.05 -10.51
N THR A 468 5.10 -3.12 -10.19
CA THR A 468 5.31 -4.42 -10.84
C THR A 468 5.28 -4.36 -12.37
N PRO A 469 4.32 -3.65 -13.02
CA PRO A 469 4.30 -3.53 -14.48
C PRO A 469 5.47 -2.72 -15.06
N VAL A 470 5.90 -1.65 -14.39
CA VAL A 470 7.08 -0.86 -14.82
C VAL A 470 8.34 -1.72 -14.75
N VAL A 471 8.50 -2.48 -13.67
CA VAL A 471 9.64 -3.39 -13.49
C VAL A 471 9.61 -4.53 -14.50
N GLN A 472 8.43 -5.06 -14.80
CA GLN A 472 8.27 -6.07 -15.86
C GLN A 472 8.69 -5.50 -17.21
N HIS A 473 8.19 -4.32 -17.58
CA HIS A 473 8.55 -3.63 -18.81
C HIS A 473 10.07 -3.41 -18.94
N ALA A 474 10.72 -2.95 -17.87
CA ALA A 474 12.18 -2.79 -17.86
C ALA A 474 12.91 -4.13 -18.07
N LYS A 475 12.48 -5.18 -17.37
CA LYS A 475 13.11 -6.51 -17.46
C LYS A 475 12.92 -7.17 -18.83
N GLU A 476 11.77 -6.98 -19.47
CA GLU A 476 11.52 -7.42 -20.86
C GLU A 476 12.50 -6.77 -21.84
N LYS A 477 13.02 -5.59 -21.52
CA LYS A 477 14.06 -4.88 -22.29
C LYS A 477 15.49 -5.18 -21.82
N ALA A 478 15.68 -6.19 -20.97
CA ALA A 478 16.96 -6.53 -20.34
C ALA A 478 17.56 -5.40 -19.47
N THR A 479 16.71 -4.50 -18.97
CA THR A 479 17.09 -3.50 -17.96
C THR A 479 16.76 -4.05 -16.57
N PRO A 480 17.73 -4.06 -15.62
CA PRO A 480 17.46 -4.40 -14.23
C PRO A 480 16.30 -3.59 -13.67
N GLY A 481 15.44 -4.22 -12.88
CA GLY A 481 14.30 -3.56 -12.27
C GLY A 481 14.01 -4.03 -10.86
N LEU A 482 13.69 -3.09 -9.96
CA LEU A 482 13.34 -3.33 -8.56
C LEU A 482 11.93 -2.84 -8.27
N TYR A 483 11.13 -3.73 -7.68
CA TYR A 483 9.79 -3.37 -7.26
C TYR A 483 9.84 -2.49 -6.00
N PHE A 484 9.26 -1.28 -6.10
CA PHE A 484 9.35 -0.23 -5.10
C PHE A 484 8.90 -0.71 -3.71
N THR A 485 7.69 -1.26 -3.60
CA THR A 485 7.11 -1.64 -2.30
C THR A 485 7.97 -2.65 -1.55
N ASN A 486 8.45 -3.71 -2.21
CA ASN A 486 9.08 -4.82 -1.50
C ASN A 486 10.57 -4.64 -1.30
N LEU A 487 11.24 -4.00 -2.27
CA LEU A 487 12.70 -3.95 -2.28
C LEU A 487 13.25 -2.61 -1.82
N ILE A 488 12.43 -1.54 -1.88
CA ILE A 488 12.81 -0.18 -1.51
C ILE A 488 12.07 0.29 -0.25
N SER A 489 10.73 0.27 -0.24
CA SER A 489 9.94 0.80 0.90
C SER A 489 10.07 -0.02 2.19
N ALA A 490 10.56 -1.26 2.08
CA ALA A 490 10.83 -2.15 3.21
C ALA A 490 12.23 -1.95 3.82
N ARG A 491 12.87 -0.80 3.59
CA ARG A 491 14.23 -0.50 4.06
C ARG A 491 14.26 0.81 4.84
N PRO A 492 15.22 0.98 5.76
CA PRO A 492 15.50 2.28 6.34
C PRO A 492 15.79 3.32 5.26
N LEU A 493 15.27 4.54 5.44
CA LEU A 493 15.56 5.68 4.56
C LEU A 493 16.25 6.84 5.30
N MET A 494 16.18 6.86 6.62
CA MET A 494 16.59 8.01 7.43
C MET A 494 18.00 7.84 7.99
N GLY A 495 18.73 8.95 8.05
CA GLY A 495 20.04 9.01 8.66
C GLY A 495 21.11 8.12 7.99
N PRO A 496 22.18 7.78 8.71
CA PRO A 496 23.29 6.98 8.16
C PRO A 496 22.87 5.58 7.67
N ALA A 497 21.88 4.97 8.34
CA ALA A 497 21.37 3.65 7.98
C ALA A 497 20.67 3.65 6.62
N GLY A 498 19.91 4.71 6.31
CA GLY A 498 19.23 4.87 5.03
C GLY A 498 20.21 4.86 3.84
N ALA A 499 21.27 5.67 3.94
CA ALA A 499 22.32 5.73 2.93
C ALA A 499 22.94 4.35 2.62
N GLY A 500 23.32 3.62 3.67
CA GLY A 500 23.97 2.31 3.50
C GLY A 500 23.04 1.23 2.91
N SER A 501 21.80 1.14 3.39
CA SER A 501 20.87 0.07 3.00
C SER A 501 20.44 0.17 1.54
N LEU A 502 20.15 1.39 1.05
CA LEU A 502 19.68 1.60 -0.31
C LEU A 502 20.79 1.35 -1.34
N ALA A 503 22.00 1.86 -1.08
CA ALA A 503 23.15 1.72 -1.97
C ALA A 503 23.51 0.25 -2.25
N GLN A 504 23.48 -0.61 -1.22
CA GLN A 504 23.77 -2.04 -1.38
C GLN A 504 22.86 -2.72 -2.40
N VAL A 505 21.55 -2.50 -2.31
CA VAL A 505 20.59 -3.15 -3.21
C VAL A 505 20.63 -2.58 -4.60
N VAL A 506 20.74 -1.26 -4.72
CA VAL A 506 20.79 -0.58 -6.01
C VAL A 506 22.04 -0.99 -6.79
N ASN A 507 23.21 -0.96 -6.16
CA ASN A 507 24.46 -1.39 -6.78
C ASN A 507 24.43 -2.88 -7.14
N ALA A 508 23.91 -3.75 -6.27
CA ALA A 508 23.76 -5.17 -6.56
C ALA A 508 22.81 -5.43 -7.74
N ALA A 509 21.71 -4.69 -7.84
CA ALA A 509 20.75 -4.81 -8.93
C ALA A 509 21.36 -4.37 -10.27
N MET A 510 22.04 -3.21 -10.31
CA MET A 510 22.74 -2.75 -11.51
C MET A 510 23.84 -3.70 -11.94
N GLY A 511 24.61 -4.25 -10.99
CA GLY A 511 25.65 -5.24 -11.26
C GLY A 511 25.14 -6.53 -11.93
N ASN A 512 23.83 -6.79 -11.91
CA ASN A 512 23.23 -7.93 -12.61
C ASN A 512 22.97 -7.68 -14.10
N LYS A 513 23.23 -6.50 -14.66
CA LYS A 513 22.99 -6.18 -16.08
C LYS A 513 23.51 -7.25 -17.05
N GLY A 514 24.75 -7.72 -16.85
CA GLY A 514 25.32 -8.78 -17.69
C GLY A 514 24.58 -10.12 -17.63
N ARG A 515 23.80 -10.41 -16.57
CA ARG A 515 22.91 -11.59 -16.52
C ARG A 515 21.68 -11.39 -17.38
N PHE A 516 21.11 -10.19 -17.38
CA PHE A 516 19.98 -9.84 -18.24
C PHE A 516 20.35 -9.93 -19.72
N ASP A 517 21.54 -9.44 -20.09
CA ASP A 517 22.03 -9.50 -21.47
C ASP A 517 22.16 -10.95 -21.94
N ARG A 518 22.82 -11.82 -21.15
CA ARG A 518 22.92 -13.25 -21.49
C ARG A 518 21.56 -13.93 -21.60
N MET A 519 20.59 -13.56 -20.76
CA MET A 519 19.24 -14.12 -20.81
C MET A 519 18.50 -13.67 -22.07
N LYS A 520 18.62 -12.39 -22.43
CA LYS A 520 18.06 -11.86 -23.68
C LYS A 520 18.66 -12.56 -24.90
N ASP A 521 19.98 -12.69 -24.94
CA ASP A 521 20.70 -13.36 -26.04
C ASP A 521 20.30 -14.85 -26.14
N PHE A 522 20.15 -15.54 -25.00
CA PHE A 522 19.74 -16.94 -24.97
C PHE A 522 18.33 -17.18 -25.51
N PHE A 523 17.39 -16.27 -25.21
CA PHE A 523 15.99 -16.37 -25.66
C PHE A 523 15.71 -15.61 -26.97
N GLU A 524 16.75 -15.12 -27.66
CA GLU A 524 16.57 -14.42 -28.93
C GLU A 524 15.81 -15.31 -29.93
N GLY A 525 14.74 -14.77 -30.52
CA GLY A 525 13.88 -15.49 -31.47
C GLY A 525 12.90 -16.50 -30.86
N VAL A 526 12.90 -16.70 -29.54
CA VAL A 526 11.97 -17.61 -28.84
C VAL A 526 10.78 -16.83 -28.29
N GLY A 527 9.55 -17.31 -28.52
CA GLY A 527 8.35 -16.77 -27.87
C GLY A 527 8.02 -15.32 -28.22
N GLY A 528 8.53 -14.80 -29.34
CA GLY A 528 8.30 -13.44 -29.80
C GLY A 528 7.21 -13.34 -30.89
N GLY A 529 6.50 -12.21 -30.93
CA GLY A 529 5.56 -11.91 -32.01
C GLY A 529 4.43 -12.93 -32.14
N HIS A 530 4.27 -13.55 -33.31
CA HIS A 530 3.22 -14.54 -33.57
C HIS A 530 3.41 -15.85 -32.79
N ALA A 531 4.64 -16.13 -32.35
CA ALA A 531 5.00 -17.33 -31.60
C ALA A 531 4.93 -17.13 -30.07
N ALA A 532 4.48 -15.96 -29.59
CA ALA A 532 4.34 -15.68 -28.16
C ALA A 532 3.23 -16.52 -27.52
N GLY A 533 3.47 -17.11 -26.34
CA GLY A 533 2.52 -17.95 -25.62
C GLY A 533 3.02 -19.37 -25.36
N VAL A 534 2.17 -20.22 -24.78
CA VAL A 534 2.40 -21.65 -24.60
C VAL A 534 1.55 -22.38 -25.64
N TRP A 535 2.19 -23.08 -26.56
CA TRP A 535 1.54 -23.73 -27.70
C TRP A 535 1.95 -25.20 -27.76
N GLU A 536 1.02 -26.07 -28.15
CA GLU A 536 1.36 -27.46 -28.50
C GLU A 536 2.17 -27.50 -29.80
N ASP A 537 1.76 -26.73 -30.81
CA ASP A 537 2.51 -26.47 -32.04
C ASP A 537 2.76 -24.96 -32.19
N THR A 538 4.00 -24.55 -32.49
CA THR A 538 4.34 -23.13 -32.70
C THR A 538 3.47 -22.54 -33.81
N PRO A 539 2.69 -21.47 -33.53
CA PRO A 539 1.85 -20.85 -34.55
C PRO A 539 2.69 -20.42 -35.76
N GLN A 540 2.14 -20.60 -36.97
CA GLN A 540 2.76 -20.05 -38.17
C GLN A 540 2.44 -18.56 -38.29
N ASP A 541 3.43 -17.75 -38.64
CA ASP A 541 3.15 -16.36 -39.00
C ASP A 541 2.30 -16.32 -40.27
N ARG A 542 1.21 -15.57 -40.21
CA ARG A 542 0.30 -15.36 -41.34
C ARG A 542 0.10 -13.86 -41.62
N PRO A 543 1.15 -13.17 -42.09
CA PRO A 543 1.12 -11.72 -42.33
C PRO A 543 0.02 -11.32 -43.34
N GLU A 544 -0.33 -12.21 -44.27
CA GLU A 544 -1.40 -12.03 -45.23
C GLU A 544 -2.78 -11.86 -44.57
N PHE A 545 -3.06 -12.60 -43.49
CA PHE A 545 -4.30 -12.44 -42.74
C PHE A 545 -4.33 -11.13 -41.95
N LYS A 546 -3.20 -10.74 -41.33
CA LYS A 546 -3.07 -9.44 -40.67
C LYS A 546 -3.32 -8.30 -41.65
N ALA A 547 -2.72 -8.34 -42.84
CA ALA A 547 -2.90 -7.33 -43.88
C ALA A 547 -4.35 -7.28 -44.40
N LYS A 548 -4.97 -8.44 -44.64
CA LYS A 548 -6.37 -8.53 -45.07
C LYS A 548 -7.32 -7.98 -44.01
N TYR A 549 -7.09 -8.30 -42.75
CA TYR A 549 -7.90 -7.81 -41.63
C TYR A 549 -7.72 -6.30 -41.43
N ALA A 550 -6.48 -5.79 -41.47
CA ALA A 550 -6.21 -4.36 -41.39
C ALA A 550 -6.93 -3.57 -42.49
N ARG A 551 -6.92 -4.06 -43.74
CA ARG A 551 -7.70 -3.47 -44.84
C ARG A 551 -9.20 -3.50 -44.57
N LYS A 552 -9.72 -4.60 -44.01
CA LYS A 552 -11.14 -4.73 -43.66
C LYS A 552 -11.54 -3.73 -42.55
N VAL A 553 -10.74 -3.62 -41.49
CA VAL A 553 -10.97 -2.68 -40.38
C VAL A 553 -10.86 -1.23 -40.85
N ALA A 554 -9.87 -0.90 -41.67
CA ALA A 554 -9.74 0.43 -42.25
C ALA A 554 -10.97 0.80 -43.10
N LYS A 555 -11.49 -0.15 -43.89
CA LYS A 555 -12.73 0.03 -44.66
C LYS A 555 -13.96 0.20 -43.76
N LEU A 556 -14.04 -0.55 -42.65
CA LEU A 556 -15.13 -0.39 -41.68
C LEU A 556 -15.08 0.97 -40.98
N ARG A 557 -13.91 1.42 -40.52
CA ARG A 557 -13.73 2.76 -39.94
C ARG A 557 -14.09 3.87 -40.92
N ALA A 558 -13.62 3.78 -42.15
CA ALA A 558 -13.97 4.75 -43.20
C ALA A 558 -15.49 4.78 -43.49
N ASN A 559 -16.15 3.62 -43.41
CA ASN A 559 -17.61 3.54 -43.55
C ASN A 559 -18.35 4.10 -42.32
N GLU A 560 -17.85 3.88 -41.09
CA GLU A 560 -18.42 4.45 -39.87
C GLU A 560 -18.28 5.98 -39.86
N GLU A 561 -17.13 6.52 -40.30
CA GLU A 561 -16.91 7.96 -40.49
C GLU A 561 -17.82 8.54 -41.58
N ALA A 562 -18.13 7.79 -42.65
CA ALA A 562 -19.03 8.22 -43.72
C ALA A 562 -20.52 8.16 -43.35
N ILE A 563 -20.91 7.40 -42.33
CA ILE A 563 -22.29 7.30 -41.83
C ILE A 563 -22.56 8.32 -40.71
N GLY A 564 -21.50 8.88 -40.11
CA GLY A 564 -21.57 9.88 -39.03
C GLY A 564 -21.40 11.36 -39.47
N SER A 565 -21.49 11.66 -40.77
CA SER A 565 -21.41 13.02 -41.33
C SER A 565 -22.75 13.50 -41.90
#